data_AF-A0A2T1DNA9-F1
#
_entry.id   AF-A0A2T1DNA9-F1
#
_cell.length_a   1.000
_cell.length_b   1.000
_cell.length_c   1.000
_cell.angle_alpha   90.00
_cell.angle_beta   90.00
_cell.angle_gamma   90.00
#
_symmetry.space_group_name_H-M   'P 1'
#
loop_
_entity.id
_entity.type
_entity.pdbx_description
1 polymer ?
#
loop_
_entity_poly.entity_id
_entity_poly.type
_entity_poly.pdbx_seq_one_letter_code
_entity_poly.pdbx_strand_id
1 'polypeptide(L)' 'MFSDDLSKVSRVEVATHVLSEALQKLHEHDYASAQVMVAIARQALEDLQLDLDRHFQIEGMLQKLLKQSFQ' A
#
# COMPACT_ATOMS: atom_id res chain seq x y z
N MET A 1 -5.86 -15.14 -13.53
CA MET A 1 -5.05 -13.96 -13.16
C MET A 1 -5.82 -13.23 -12.06
N PHE A 2 -5.69 -13.69 -10.82
CA PHE A 2 -6.41 -13.21 -9.61
C PHE A 2 -5.44 -13.00 -8.43
N SER A 3 -4.14 -13.09 -8.68
CA SER A 3 -3.10 -13.05 -7.64
C SER A 3 -2.71 -11.63 -7.21
N ASP A 4 -2.90 -10.64 -8.07
CA ASP A 4 -2.40 -9.28 -7.81
C ASP A 4 -3.28 -8.48 -6.83
N ASP A 5 -4.60 -8.70 -6.84
CA ASP A 5 -5.52 -8.05 -5.89
C ASP A 5 -5.30 -8.54 -4.45
N LEU A 6 -5.01 -9.83 -4.28
CA LEU A 6 -4.60 -10.41 -3.00
C LEU A 6 -3.30 -9.76 -2.47
N SER A 7 -2.38 -9.37 -3.36
CA SER A 7 -1.12 -8.71 -2.95
C SER A 7 -1.34 -7.29 -2.40
N LYS A 8 -2.35 -6.56 -2.89
CA LYS A 8 -2.64 -5.18 -2.45
C LYS A 8 -3.37 -5.14 -1.12
N VAL A 9 -4.38 -6.00 -0.94
CA VAL A 9 -5.05 -6.19 0.37
C VAL A 9 -4.06 -6.63 1.42
N SER A 10 -3.14 -7.54 1.05
CA SER A 10 -2.07 -8.01 1.93
C SER A 10 -1.16 -6.86 2.43
N ARG A 11 -0.88 -5.83 1.63
CA ARG A 11 -0.06 -4.67 2.09
C ARG A 11 -0.76 -3.80 3.12
N VAL A 12 -2.08 -3.62 3.01
CA VAL A 12 -2.87 -2.90 4.03
C VAL A 12 -2.92 -3.71 5.33
N GLU A 13 -3.09 -5.03 5.23
CA GLU A 13 -3.05 -5.94 6.39
C GLU A 13 -1.68 -5.92 7.09
N VAL A 14 -0.59 -5.95 6.32
CA VAL A 14 0.78 -5.82 6.84
C VAL A 14 0.95 -4.49 7.57
N ALA A 15 0.56 -3.36 6.96
CA ALA A 15 0.67 -2.06 7.61
C ALA A 15 -0.14 -1.99 8.91
N THR A 16 -1.36 -2.54 8.90
CA THR A 16 -2.25 -2.59 10.08
C THR A 16 -1.65 -3.45 11.19
N HIS A 17 -1.10 -4.61 10.84
CA HIS A 17 -0.45 -5.51 11.79
C HIS A 17 0.76 -4.85 12.43
N VAL A 18 1.66 -4.27 11.63
CA VAL A 18 2.87 -3.58 12.12
C VAL A 18 2.52 -2.37 13.00
N LEU A 19 1.47 -1.62 12.67
CA LEU A 19 0.99 -0.54 13.53
C LEU A 19 0.45 -1.05 14.87
N SER A 20 -0.18 -2.23 14.88
CA SER A 20 -0.63 -2.87 16.11
C SER A 20 0.55 -3.28 17.00
N GLU A 21 1.63 -3.79 16.40
CA GLU A 21 2.89 -4.05 17.11
C GLU A 21 3.53 -2.75 17.62
N ALA A 22 3.50 -1.67 16.84
CA ALA A 22 4.00 -0.37 17.27
C ALA A 22 3.27 0.14 18.52
N LEU A 23 1.94 0.00 18.57
CA LEU A 23 1.13 0.37 19.74
C LEU A 23 1.51 -0.46 20.97
N GLN A 24 1.75 -1.76 20.79
CA GLN A 24 2.25 -2.61 21.87
C GLN A 24 3.62 -2.14 22.37
N LYS A 25 4.55 -1.80 21.47
CA LYS A 25 5.88 -1.27 21.85
C LYS A 25 5.81 0.06 22.58
N LEU A 26 4.89 0.95 22.19
CA LEU A 26 4.63 2.19 22.93
C LEU A 26 4.10 1.91 24.36
N HIS A 27 3.23 0.92 24.52
CA HIS A 27 2.76 0.50 25.84
C HIS A 27 3.90 -0.07 26.72
N GLU A 28 4.83 -0.78 26.10
CA GLU A 28 6.05 -1.31 26.73
C GLU A 28 7.12 -0.23 26.99
N HIS A 29 6.86 1.05 26.64
CA HIS A 29 7.82 2.16 26.66
C HIS A 29 9.06 1.94 25.78
N ASP A 30 8.99 1.01 24.83
CA ASP A 30 10.02 0.76 23.83
C ASP A 30 9.78 1.66 22.60
N TYR A 31 10.12 2.95 22.77
CA TYR A 31 9.91 3.97 21.75
C TYR A 31 10.78 3.76 20.50
N ALA A 32 11.98 3.18 20.67
CA ALA A 32 12.89 2.91 19.56
C ALA A 32 12.30 1.85 18.62
N SER A 33 11.84 0.72 19.17
CA SER A 33 11.17 -0.31 18.37
C SER A 33 9.86 0.20 17.78
N ALA A 34 9.07 0.97 18.53
CA ALA A 34 7.83 1.56 18.02
C ALA A 34 8.09 2.45 16.79
N GLN A 35 9.14 3.27 16.81
CA GLN A 35 9.52 4.13 15.69
C GLN A 35 9.90 3.31 14.45
N VAL A 36 10.66 2.22 14.63
CA VAL A 36 11.01 1.30 13.54
C VAL A 36 9.75 0.68 12.92
N MET A 37 8.82 0.20 13.74
CA MET A 37 7.56 -0.37 13.27
C MET A 37 6.73 0.67 12.48
N VAL A 38 6.60 1.90 12.97
CA VAL A 38 5.93 2.97 12.22
C VAL A 38 6.58 3.23 10.87
N ALA A 39 7.92 3.21 10.79
CA ALA A 39 8.63 3.38 9.52
C ALA A 39 8.33 2.24 8.53
N ILE A 40 8.26 0.99 9.00
CA ILE A 40 7.91 -0.17 8.18
C ILE A 40 6.47 -0.05 7.66
N ALA A 41 5.52 0.30 8.52
CA ALA A 41 4.12 0.48 8.12
C ALA A 41 3.97 1.60 7.08
N ARG A 42 4.70 2.71 7.24
CA ARG A 42 4.73 3.79 6.25
C ARG A 42 5.25 3.31 4.91
N GLN A 43 6.36 2.58 4.87
CA GLN A 43 6.93 2.06 3.63
C GLN A 43 5.94 1.17 2.88
N ALA A 44 5.25 0.27 3.60
CA ALA A 44 4.26 -0.62 2.98
C ALA A 44 3.09 0.16 2.32
N LEU A 45 2.67 1.26 2.93
CA LEU A 45 1.62 2.13 2.38
C LEU A 45 2.12 2.98 1.21
N GLU A 46 3.35 3.48 1.26
CA GLU A 46 3.98 4.21 0.14
C GLU A 46 4.12 3.30 -1.09
N ASP A 47 4.54 2.05 -0.90
CA ASP A 47 4.63 1.07 -1.99
C ASP A 47 3.26 0.77 -2.61
N LEU A 48 2.22 0.66 -1.77
CA LEU A 48 0.85 0.48 -2.24
C LEU A 48 0.35 1.70 -3.03
N GLN A 49 0.65 2.91 -2.55
CA GLN A 49 0.29 4.15 -3.24
C GLN A 49 0.92 4.21 -4.64
N LEU A 50 2.21 3.90 -4.76
CA LEU A 50 2.91 3.88 -6.05
C LEU A 50 2.27 2.89 -7.05
N ASP A 51 1.85 1.71 -6.57
CA ASP A 51 1.20 0.72 -7.41
C ASP A 51 -0.21 1.15 -7.85
N LEU A 52 -0.95 1.84 -6.99
CA LEU A 52 -2.25 2.43 -7.33
C LEU A 52 -2.10 3.57 -8.35
N ASP A 53 -1.14 4.47 -8.15
CA ASP A 53 -0.87 5.57 -9.08
C ASP A 53 -0.53 5.06 -10.48
N ARG A 54 0.31 4.02 -10.56
CA ARG A 54 0.62 3.34 -11.83
C ARG A 54 -0.62 2.71 -12.46
N HIS A 55 -1.46 2.04 -11.66
CA HIS A 55 -2.69 1.45 -12.15
C HIS A 55 -3.61 2.50 -12.77
N PHE A 56 -3.86 3.60 -12.06
CA PHE A 56 -4.70 4.69 -12.57
C PHE A 56 -4.14 5.36 -13.82
N GLN A 57 -2.81 5.49 -13.94
CA GLN A 57 -2.18 5.98 -15.16
C GLN A 57 -2.44 5.05 -16.36
N ILE A 58 -2.29 3.74 -16.16
CA ILE A 58 -2.55 2.73 -17.20
C ILE A 58 -4.02 2.75 -17.60
N GLU A 59 -4.94 2.75 -16.64
CA GLU A 59 -6.39 2.85 -16.92
C GLU A 59 -6.73 4.12 -17.69
N GLY A 60 -6.13 5.26 -17.31
CA GLY A 60 -6.31 6.53 -18.01
C GLY A 60 -5.81 6.50 -19.46
N MET A 61 -4.68 5.84 -19.71
CA MET A 61 -4.15 5.64 -21.07
C MET A 61 -5.06 4.72 -21.89
N LEU A 62 -5.55 3.62 -21.30
CA LEU A 62 -6.46 2.69 -21.95
C LEU A 62 -7.77 3.37 -22.36
N GLN A 63 -8.36 4.18 -21.46
CA GLN A 63 -9.57 4.93 -21.76
C GLN A 63 -9.38 5.92 -22.91
N LYS A 64 -8.20 6.57 -23.00
CA LYS A 64 -7.88 7.47 -24.13
C LYS A 64 -7.79 6.71 -25.44
N LEU A 65 -7.10 5.57 -25.46
CA LEU A 65 -6.96 4.73 -26.66
C LEU A 65 -8.32 4.23 -27.15
N LEU A 66 -9.15 3.71 -26.25
CA LEU A 66 -10.50 3.24 -26.60
C LEU A 66 -11.35 4.37 -27.19
N LYS A 67 -11.33 5.57 -26.61
CA LYS A 67 -12.07 6.72 -27.17
C LYS A 67 -11.58 7.13 -28.56
N GLN A 68 -10.29 6.98 -28.85
CA GLN A 68 -9.71 7.30 -30.15
C GLN A 68 -10.01 6.25 -31.22
N SER A 69 -10.17 4.97 -30.86
CA SER A 69 -10.45 3.89 -31.81
C SER A 69 -11.94 3.72 -32.17
N PHE A 70 -12.85 4.38 -31.43
CA PHE A 70 -14.29 4.44 -31.75
C PHE A 70 -14.73 5.79 -32.35
N GLN A 71 -13.79 6.62 -32.78
CA GLN A 71 -14.01 7.81 -33.62
C GLN A 71 -13.47 7.59 -35.02
#